data_AF-A0A381R0R0-F1
#
_entry.id   AF-A0A381R0R0-F1
#
_cell.length_a   1.000
_cell.length_b   1.000
_cell.length_c   1.000
_cell.angle_alpha   90.00
_cell.angle_beta   90.00
_cell.angle_gamma   90.00
#
_symmetry.space_group_name_H-M   'P 1'
#
loop_
_entity.id
_entity.type
_entity.pdbx_description
1 polymer ?
#
loop_
_entity_poly.entity_id
_entity_poly.type
_entity_poly.pdbx_seq_one_letter_code
_entity_poly.pdbx_strand_id
1 'polypeptide(L)'
;MSTKPSTNFDWKSITPSDSPRTPIDIMADPKLRRLGTPELAPGDQAFGFRRPLYDFSSGQQVATGGTFDLLSRAEEKPIALIFGSYT
;
A
#
# COMPACT_ATOMS: atom_id res chain seq x y z
N MET A 1 -3.47 -13.96 -20.83
CA MET A 1 -4.40 -15.06 -20.53
C MET A 1 -5.01 -14.82 -19.16
N SER A 2 -6.34 -14.67 -19.08
CA SER A 2 -7.04 -14.46 -17.80
C SER A 2 -7.27 -15.82 -17.15
N THR A 3 -6.45 -16.18 -16.17
CA THR A 3 -6.71 -17.35 -15.32
C THR A 3 -7.91 -17.04 -14.43
N LYS A 4 -9.10 -17.45 -14.85
CA LYS A 4 -10.26 -17.46 -13.95
C LYS A 4 -9.90 -18.39 -12.78
N PRO A 5 -9.91 -17.90 -11.52
CA PRO A 5 -9.74 -18.77 -10.37
C PRO A 5 -10.85 -19.83 -10.38
N SER A 6 -10.51 -21.07 -10.00
CA SER A 6 -11.47 -22.16 -9.94
C SER A 6 -12.63 -21.76 -9.02
N THR A 7 -13.84 -21.69 -9.57
CA THR A 7 -15.07 -21.31 -8.85
C THR A 7 -15.44 -22.29 -7.72
N ASN A 8 -14.78 -23.44 -7.64
CA ASN A 8 -15.09 -24.51 -6.69
C ASN A 8 -14.22 -24.52 -5.43
N PHE A 9 -13.28 -23.59 -5.27
CA PHE A 9 -12.48 -23.48 -4.05
C PHE A 9 -13.19 -22.56 -3.04
N ASP A 10 -13.39 -23.02 -1.82
CA ASP A 10 -13.98 -22.21 -0.75
C ASP A 10 -12.96 -21.22 -0.19
N TRP A 11 -12.86 -20.07 -0.85
CA TRP A 11 -11.97 -18.97 -0.45
C TRP A 11 -12.27 -18.43 0.95
N LYS A 12 -13.48 -18.60 1.48
CA LYS A 12 -13.82 -18.12 2.83
C LYS A 12 -13.11 -18.94 3.90
N SER A 13 -12.93 -20.24 3.68
CA SER A 13 -12.28 -21.15 4.64
C SER A 13 -10.82 -20.78 4.97
N ILE A 14 -10.12 -20.12 4.04
CA ILE A 14 -8.72 -19.68 4.22
C ILE A 14 -8.59 -18.17 4.51
N THR A 15 -9.69 -17.43 4.44
CA THR A 15 -9.68 -15.99 4.70
C THR A 15 -9.79 -15.77 6.20
N PRO A 16 -8.93 -14.94 6.82
CA PRO A 16 -9.07 -14.57 8.23
C PRO A 16 -10.48 -14.06 8.53
N SER A 17 -11.02 -14.44 9.69
CA SER A 17 -12.41 -14.12 10.06
C SER A 17 -12.70 -12.63 10.20
N ASP A 18 -11.66 -11.83 10.44
CA ASP A 18 -11.69 -10.37 10.55
C ASP A 18 -11.40 -9.66 9.23
N SER A 19 -11.08 -10.40 8.15
CA SER A 19 -10.85 -9.79 6.85
C SER A 19 -12.18 -9.36 6.22
N PRO A 20 -12.30 -8.10 5.76
CA PRO A 20 -13.52 -7.62 5.11
C PRO A 20 -13.69 -8.15 3.68
N ARG A 21 -12.65 -8.78 3.10
CA ARG A 21 -12.64 -9.28 1.71
C ARG A 21 -11.87 -10.61 1.62
N THR A 22 -12.37 -11.52 0.79
CA THR A 22 -11.65 -12.74 0.40
C THR A 22 -10.70 -12.48 -0.78
N PRO A 23 -9.75 -13.39 -1.09
CA PRO A 23 -8.90 -13.26 -2.28
C PRO A 23 -9.68 -13.15 -3.59
N ILE A 24 -10.83 -13.81 -3.72
CA ILE A 24 -11.66 -13.71 -4.93
C ILE A 24 -12.30 -12.32 -5.06
N ASP A 25 -12.70 -11.71 -3.95
CA ASP A 25 -13.24 -10.34 -3.94
C ASP A 25 -12.17 -9.33 -4.38
N ILE A 26 -10.91 -9.55 -3.99
CA ILE A 26 -9.76 -8.73 -4.42
C ILE A 26 -9.52 -8.88 -5.92
N MET A 27 -9.52 -10.11 -6.44
CA MET A 27 -9.29 -10.37 -7.87
C MET A 27 -10.44 -9.89 -8.78
N ALA A 28 -11.67 -9.88 -8.26
CA ALA A 28 -12.86 -9.42 -8.97
C ALA A 28 -12.91 -7.89 -9.09
N ASP A 29 -12.29 -7.15 -8.16
CA ASP A 29 -12.24 -5.68 -8.17
C ASP A 29 -11.15 -5.19 -9.16
N PRO A 30 -11.51 -4.56 -10.28
CA PRO A 30 -10.54 -4.09 -11.28
C PRO A 30 -9.54 -3.08 -10.72
N LYS A 31 -9.94 -2.28 -9.70
CA LYS A 31 -9.07 -1.29 -9.08
C LYS A 31 -8.00 -1.97 -8.24
N LEU A 32 -8.38 -2.99 -7.45
CA LEU A 32 -7.42 -3.74 -6.65
C LEU A 32 -6.50 -4.61 -7.52
N ARG A 33 -7.04 -5.21 -8.58
CA ARG A 33 -6.24 -5.97 -9.55
C ARG A 33 -5.14 -5.11 -10.20
N ARG A 34 -5.41 -3.82 -10.45
CA ARG A 34 -4.40 -2.88 -10.98
C ARG A 34 -3.22 -2.71 -10.02
N LEU A 35 -3.44 -2.75 -8.71
CA LEU A 35 -2.37 -2.60 -7.70
C LEU A 35 -1.30 -3.70 -7.78
N GLY A 36 -1.63 -4.86 -8.36
CA GLY A 36 -0.67 -5.95 -8.58
C GLY A 36 0.28 -5.71 -9.77
N THR A 37 0.07 -4.65 -10.55
CA THR A 37 0.96 -4.26 -11.66
C THR A 37 1.87 -3.13 -11.19
N PRO A 38 3.20 -3.32 -11.14
CA PRO A 38 4.13 -2.24 -10.82
C PRO A 38 4.03 -1.12 -11.86
N GLU A 39 3.88 0.12 -11.40
CA GLU A 39 3.86 1.30 -12.27
C GLU A 39 5.24 1.98 -12.37
N LEU A 40 6.24 1.48 -11.62
CA LEU A 40 7.61 2.01 -11.55
C LEU A 40 8.62 0.87 -11.64
N ALA A 41 9.78 1.15 -12.22
CA ALA A 41 10.95 0.27 -12.29
C ALA A 41 12.18 0.90 -11.57
N PRO A 42 13.20 0.09 -11.24
CA PRO A 42 14.46 0.63 -10.71
C PRO A 42 15.09 1.64 -11.68
N GLY A 43 15.45 2.82 -11.16
CA GLY A 43 15.99 3.92 -11.95
C GLY A 43 14.94 4.95 -12.38
N ASP A 44 13.64 4.60 -12.33
CA ASP A 44 12.58 5.57 -12.54
C ASP A 44 12.51 6.54 -11.36
N GLN A 45 12.02 7.75 -11.64
CA GLN A 45 11.66 8.69 -10.58
C GLN A 45 10.52 8.11 -9.74
N ALA A 46 10.66 8.16 -8.41
CA ALA A 46 9.62 7.71 -7.49
C ALA A 46 8.32 8.51 -7.67
N PHE A 47 7.18 7.90 -7.36
CA PHE A 47 5.88 8.60 -7.38
C PHE A 47 5.86 9.72 -6.32
N GLY A 48 5.72 10.96 -6.78
CA GLY A 48 5.69 12.11 -5.89
C GLY A 48 4.41 12.16 -5.06
N PHE A 49 4.56 12.24 -3.74
CA PHE A 49 3.44 12.47 -2.84
C PHE A 49 3.78 13.54 -1.80
N ARG A 50 2.71 14.20 -1.35
CA ARG A 50 2.76 15.16 -0.26
C ARG A 50 1.77 14.76 0.83
N ARG A 51 2.25 14.61 2.06
CA ARG A 51 1.45 14.17 3.21
C ARG A 51 1.81 14.95 4.48
N PRO A 52 0.86 15.17 5.41
CA PRO A 52 1.20 15.72 6.72
C PRO A 52 2.24 14.85 7.43
N LEU A 53 3.14 15.49 8.16
CA LEU A 53 4.15 14.80 8.96
C LEU A 53 3.62 14.58 10.38
N TYR A 54 3.71 13.33 10.84
CA TYR A 54 3.31 12.93 12.18
C TYR A 54 4.52 12.42 12.98
N ASP A 55 4.51 12.67 14.27
CA ASP A 55 5.41 12.08 15.24
C ASP A 55 4.70 10.92 15.95
N PHE A 56 5.40 9.79 16.08
CA PHE A 56 4.95 8.58 16.76
C PHE A 56 5.87 8.18 17.92
N SER A 57 6.80 9.06 18.33
CA SER A 57 7.76 8.80 19.41
C SER A 57 7.11 8.43 20.74
N SER A 58 5.89 8.90 20.98
CA SER A 58 5.06 8.59 22.16
C SER A 58 4.20 7.34 22.02
N GLY A 59 4.24 6.67 20.87
CA GLY A 59 3.31 5.59 20.51
C GLY A 59 1.92 6.08 20.07
N GLN A 60 1.69 7.40 20.02
CA GLN A 60 0.46 8.00 19.52
C GLN A 60 0.76 8.87 18.30
N GLN A 61 -0.18 8.96 17.37
CA GLN A 61 -0.06 9.84 16.21
C GLN A 61 -0.23 11.30 16.62
N VAL A 62 0.85 12.09 16.58
CA VAL A 62 0.82 13.52 16.89
C VAL A 62 1.16 14.34 15.64
N ALA A 63 0.29 15.28 15.28
CA ALA A 63 0.56 16.16 14.14
C ALA A 63 1.71 17.13 14.45
N THR A 64 2.73 17.17 13.60
CA THR A 64 3.86 18.10 13.76
C THR A 64 3.58 19.51 13.24
N GLY A 65 2.47 19.69 12.49
CA GLY A 65 2.21 20.89 11.69
C GLY A 65 3.02 20.95 10.38
N GLY A 66 4.00 20.06 10.22
CA GLY A 66 4.82 19.94 9.01
C GLY A 66 4.15 19.13 7.90
N THR A 67 4.74 19.22 6.71
CA THR A 67 4.37 18.42 5.55
C THR A 67 5.63 17.76 4.99
N PHE A 68 5.51 16.48 4.64
CA PHE A 68 6.53 15.73 3.94
C PHE A 68 6.20 15.70 2.44
N ASP A 69 7.18 16.05 1.62
CA ASP A 69 7.14 15.95 0.15
C ASP A 69 8.27 15.02 -0.29
N LEU A 70 7.91 13.88 -0.89
CA LEU A 70 8.90 12.84 -1.23
C LEU A 70 9.97 13.36 -2.19
N LEU A 71 9.56 14.07 -3.25
CA LEU A 71 10.49 14.44 -4.32
C LEU A 71 11.49 15.48 -3.84
N SER A 72 11.02 16.50 -3.11
CA SER A 72 11.91 17.50 -2.51
C SER A 72 12.88 16.87 -1.52
N ARG A 73 12.42 15.92 -0.69
CA ARG A 73 13.32 15.26 0.29
C ARG A 73 14.31 14.30 -0.34
N ALA A 74 13.97 13.69 -1.47
CA ALA A 74 14.86 12.81 -2.21
C ALA A 74 16.04 13.57 -2.85
N GLU A 75 15.91 14.87 -3.11
CA GLU A 75 17.01 15.73 -3.56
C GLU A 75 18.05 15.98 -2.45
N GLU A 76 17.62 16.00 -1.19
CA GLU A 76 18.49 16.28 -0.04
C GLU A 76 19.25 15.03 0.43
N LYS A 77 18.60 13.87 0.44
CA LYS A 77 19.17 12.62 0.95
C LYS A 77 18.43 11.37 0.44
N PRO A 78 19.08 10.19 0.45
CA PRO A 78 18.40 8.93 0.16
C PRO A 78 17.23 8.65 1.11
N ILE A 79 16.14 8.10 0.57
CA ILE A 79 14.90 7.80 1.31
C ILE A 79 14.56 6.32 1.14
N ALA A 80 14.14 5.67 2.24
CA ALA A 80 13.51 4.35 2.23
C ALA A 80 12.04 4.49 2.63
N LEU A 81 11.13 3.92 1.83
CA LEU A 81 9.71 3.83 2.16
C LEU A 81 9.41 2.47 2.77
N ILE A 82 8.85 2.47 3.98
CA ILE A 82 8.47 1.25 4.71
C ILE A 82 6.94 1.23 4.79
N PHE A 83 6.33 0.21 4.19
CA PHE A 83 4.89 -0.03 4.26
C PHE A 83 4.62 -1.10 5.31
N GLY A 84 3.83 -0.76 6.32
CA GLY A 84 3.45 -1.69 7.38
C GLY A 84 2.06 -1.38 7.92
N SER A 85 1.38 -2.39 8.45
CA SER A 85 0.20 -2.20 9.27
C SER A 85 0.65 -1.98 10.71
N TYR A 86 0.62 -0.73 11.16
CA TYR A 86 0.75 -0.42 12.57
C TYR A 86 -0.66 -0.51 13.15
N THR A 87 -0.97 -1.66 13.75
CA THR A 87 -2.17 -1.86 14.58
C THR A 87 -1.85 -1.50 16.01
#